data_AF-A0A2N6G0G3-F1
#
_entry.id   AF-A0A2N6G0G3-F1
#
_cell.length_a   1.000
_cell.length_b   1.000
_cell.length_c   1.000
_cell.angle_alpha   90.00
_cell.angle_beta   90.00
_cell.angle_gamma   90.00
#
_symmetry.space_group_name_H-M   'P 1'
#
loop_
_entity.id
_entity.type
_entity.pdbx_description
1 polymer ?
#
loop_
_entity_poly.entity_id
_entity_poly.type
_entity_poly.pdbx_seq_one_letter_code
_entity_poly.pdbx_strand_id
1 'polypeptide(L)'
;MQFLKTHWNKFLILILSITIIFFAFSYTLDVKGKELVDNSFKEAVIVFGSAKALNAVISLAQGTELDLPFFTVAIGEVLDPVNDLVEQFSLVMLASMVSLGIQKIMMNFVTNDIYNYILFFSVIVLNLWMFYRFSKDERFRTLFFKISVILIFLRFAVPLIGLVNEFAYNSFVKQDYNISQLNESIVKVKEDVNEVTKNTIEHKENSSFFNKVAEKFDSNYYAKKVDEYKKAVDSSSEYIVALIIAFVFQTILLPLIFLFILYHFVRGIFNLGK
;
A
#
# COMPACT_ATOMS: atom_id res chain seq x y z
N MET A 1 -1.55 31.12 -43.04
CA MET A 1 -2.56 30.14 -42.58
C MET A 1 -2.37 28.74 -43.16
N GLN A 2 -1.98 28.56 -44.43
CA GLN A 2 -1.68 27.23 -45.02
C GLN A 2 -0.46 26.52 -44.41
N PHE A 3 0.63 27.23 -44.08
CA PHE A 3 1.85 26.63 -43.48
C PHE A 3 1.60 25.99 -42.10
N LEU A 4 0.68 26.55 -41.32
CA LEU A 4 0.24 26.04 -40.02
C LEU A 4 -0.60 24.76 -40.15
N LYS A 5 -1.43 24.63 -41.19
CA LYS A 5 -2.20 23.40 -41.45
C LYS A 5 -1.29 22.24 -41.90
N THR A 6 -0.24 22.52 -42.67
CA THR A 6 0.67 21.48 -43.19
C THR A 6 1.62 20.92 -42.12
N HIS A 7 1.97 21.70 -41.09
CA HIS A 7 2.90 21.30 -40.03
C HIS A 7 2.26 21.16 -38.64
N TRP A 8 0.93 21.11 -38.58
CA TRP A 8 0.15 21.11 -37.33
C TRP A 8 0.63 20.07 -36.32
N ASN A 9 0.91 18.84 -36.77
CA ASN A 9 1.39 17.75 -35.91
C ASN A 9 2.77 18.06 -35.28
N LYS A 10 3.66 18.73 -36.01
CA LYS A 10 4.99 19.11 -35.50
C LYS A 10 4.88 20.19 -34.44
N PHE A 11 4.04 21.19 -34.67
CA PHE A 11 3.78 22.24 -33.68
C PHE A 11 3.10 21.68 -32.42
N LEU A 12 2.17 20.73 -32.58
CA LEU A 12 1.53 20.07 -31.45
C LEU A 12 2.54 19.29 -30.60
N ILE A 13 3.42 18.49 -31.22
CA ILE A 13 4.48 17.76 -30.51
C ILE A 13 5.43 18.73 -29.81
N LEU A 14 5.83 19.82 -30.47
CA LEU A 14 6.69 20.84 -29.88
C LEU A 14 6.03 21.45 -28.63
N ILE A 15 4.78 21.92 -28.73
CA ILE A 15 4.03 22.50 -27.62
C ILE A 15 3.92 21.50 -26.47
N LEU A 16 3.48 20.26 -26.76
CA LEU A 16 3.34 19.20 -25.77
C LEU A 16 4.67 18.92 -25.05
N SER A 17 5.77 18.84 -25.80
CA SER A 17 7.10 18.58 -25.25
C SER A 17 7.63 19.71 -24.36
N ILE A 18 7.32 20.97 -24.71
CA ILE A 18 7.64 22.14 -23.88
C ILE A 18 6.82 22.11 -22.59
N THR A 19 5.52 21.81 -22.68
CA THR A 19 4.66 21.65 -21.50
C THR A 19 5.18 20.54 -20.58
N ILE A 20 5.62 19.41 -21.14
CA ILE A 20 6.19 18.29 -20.39
C ILE A 20 7.47 18.71 -19.66
N ILE A 21 8.40 19.42 -20.33
CA ILE A 21 9.61 19.94 -19.69
C ILE A 21 9.23 20.91 -18.57
N PHE A 22 8.30 21.84 -18.83
CA PHE A 22 7.86 22.81 -17.84
C PHE A 22 7.36 22.11 -16.57
N PHE A 23 6.49 21.10 -16.70
CA PHE A 23 6.04 20.33 -15.55
C PHE A 23 7.16 19.52 -14.89
N ALA A 24 8.06 18.90 -15.67
CA ALA A 24 9.20 18.15 -15.13
C ALA A 24 10.16 19.01 -14.29
N PHE A 25 10.33 20.29 -14.65
CA PHE A 25 11.18 21.24 -13.90
C PHE A 25 10.42 22.06 -12.86
N SER A 26 9.09 22.02 -12.86
CA SER A 26 8.27 22.68 -11.82
C SER A 26 8.31 21.95 -10.48
N TYR A 27 8.72 20.68 -10.46
CA TYR A 27 8.71 19.76 -9.30
C TYR A 27 7.38 19.64 -8.55
N THR A 28 6.29 20.25 -9.03
CA THR A 28 5.02 20.34 -8.29
C THR A 28 4.36 18.97 -8.13
N LEU A 29 4.35 18.17 -9.20
CA LEU A 29 3.86 16.80 -9.17
C LEU A 29 4.78 15.89 -8.33
N ASP A 30 6.08 16.15 -8.34
CA ASP A 30 7.08 15.32 -7.68
C ASP A 30 7.00 15.45 -6.17
N VAL A 31 6.94 16.69 -5.68
CA VAL A 31 6.82 16.98 -4.24
C VAL A 31 5.55 16.34 -3.71
N LYS A 32 4.42 16.59 -4.37
CA LYS A 32 3.13 16.06 -3.94
C LYS A 32 3.07 14.53 -4.06
N GLY A 33 3.51 13.96 -5.18
CA GLY A 33 3.55 12.52 -5.38
C GLY A 33 4.44 11.82 -4.35
N LYS A 34 5.60 12.39 -4.04
CA LYS A 34 6.55 11.85 -3.06
C LYS A 34 5.97 11.88 -1.65
N GLU A 35 5.34 12.99 -1.27
CA GLU A 35 4.64 13.13 0.01
C GLU A 35 3.54 12.07 0.16
N LEU A 36 2.73 11.85 -0.88
CA LEU A 36 1.65 10.85 -0.84
C LEU A 36 2.16 9.42 -0.69
N VAL A 37 3.22 9.05 -1.42
CA VAL A 37 3.86 7.73 -1.27
C VAL A 37 4.51 7.59 0.11
N ASP A 38 5.17 8.64 0.62
CA ASP A 38 5.78 8.65 1.95
C ASP A 38 4.74 8.49 3.06
N ASN A 39 3.60 9.17 2.95
CA ASN A 39 2.49 9.06 3.90
C ASN A 39 1.87 7.66 3.86
N SER A 40 1.61 7.13 2.67
CA SER A 40 1.11 5.75 2.50
C SER A 40 2.06 4.72 3.11
N PHE A 41 3.38 4.91 2.94
CA PHE A 41 4.40 4.03 3.52
C PHE A 41 4.40 4.11 5.06
N LYS A 42 4.33 5.32 5.63
CA LYS A 42 4.26 5.50 7.09
C LYS A 42 3.01 4.84 7.68
N GLU A 43 1.87 5.03 7.04
CA GLU A 43 0.60 4.42 7.46
C GLU A 43 0.68 2.89 7.41
N ALA A 44 1.26 2.32 6.33
CA ALA A 44 1.49 0.88 6.23
C ALA A 44 2.38 0.34 7.35
N VAL A 45 3.46 1.06 7.72
CA VAL A 45 4.34 0.68 8.83
C VAL A 45 3.61 0.71 10.18
N ILE A 46 2.80 1.74 10.42
CA ILE A 46 2.02 1.87 11.66
C ILE A 46 1.03 0.69 11.78
N VAL A 47 0.28 0.42 10.71
CA VAL A 47 -0.71 -0.66 10.67
C VAL A 47 -0.04 -2.04 10.82
N PHE A 48 1.08 -2.27 10.15
CA PHE A 48 1.87 -3.49 10.33
C PHE A 48 2.34 -3.66 11.77
N GLY A 49 2.80 -2.57 12.40
CA GLY A 49 3.21 -2.56 13.80
C GLY A 49 2.07 -2.90 14.75
N SER A 50 0.89 -2.31 14.55
CA SER A 50 -0.34 -2.65 15.30
C SER A 50 -0.70 -4.12 15.16
N ALA A 51 -0.65 -4.66 13.95
CA ALA A 51 -0.94 -6.07 13.68
C ALA A 51 0.04 -6.99 14.41
N LYS A 52 1.35 -6.71 14.34
CA LYS A 52 2.36 -7.49 15.06
C LYS A 52 2.23 -7.38 16.58
N ALA A 53 1.84 -6.22 17.10
CA ALA A 53 1.55 -6.05 18.51
C ALA A 53 0.33 -6.88 18.94
N LEU A 54 -0.76 -6.87 18.15
CA LEU A 54 -1.93 -7.70 18.38
C LEU A 54 -1.56 -9.19 18.36
N ASN A 55 -0.78 -9.63 17.36
CA ASN A 55 -0.29 -11.00 17.25
C ASN A 55 0.48 -11.45 18.50
N ALA A 56 1.36 -10.58 19.01
CA ALA A 56 2.13 -10.88 20.22
C ALA A 56 1.25 -11.02 21.46
N VAL A 57 0.25 -10.13 21.61
CA VAL A 57 -0.71 -10.18 22.72
C VAL A 57 -1.60 -11.41 22.63
N ILE A 58 -2.08 -11.77 21.43
CA ILE A 58 -2.86 -12.99 21.23
C ILE A 58 -2.01 -14.23 21.53
N SER A 59 -0.78 -14.29 21.05
CA SER A 59 0.12 -15.43 21.33
C SER A 59 0.41 -15.59 22.83
N LEU A 60 0.55 -14.49 23.57
CA LEU A 60 0.62 -14.52 25.04
C LEU A 60 -0.68 -15.06 25.66
N ALA A 61 -1.83 -14.62 25.17
CA ALA A 61 -3.14 -15.08 25.64
C ALA A 61 -3.36 -16.57 25.37
N GLN A 62 -2.96 -17.08 24.20
CA GLN A 62 -3.03 -18.49 23.83
C GLN A 62 -2.22 -19.38 24.79
N GLY A 63 -1.06 -18.90 25.24
CA GLY A 63 -0.22 -19.57 26.25
C GLY A 63 -0.82 -19.62 27.66
N THR A 64 -1.97 -18.96 27.89
CA THR A 64 -2.67 -19.01 29.18
C THR A 64 -3.47 -20.31 29.29
N GLU A 65 -2.77 -21.42 29.54
CA GLU A 65 -3.40 -22.73 29.68
C GLU A 65 -4.33 -22.79 30.90
N LEU A 66 -5.52 -23.30 30.64
CA LEU A 66 -6.61 -23.54 31.56
C LEU A 66 -6.90 -25.07 31.57
N ASP A 67 -6.20 -25.80 32.43
CA ASP A 67 -6.38 -27.25 32.59
C ASP A 67 -7.71 -27.58 33.28
N LEU A 68 -8.68 -28.19 32.61
CA LEU A 68 -9.72 -28.95 33.32
C LEU A 68 -9.27 -30.41 33.50
N PRO A 69 -9.72 -31.09 34.57
CA PRO A 69 -9.36 -32.49 34.86
C PRO A 69 -9.89 -33.52 33.84
N PHE A 70 -10.76 -33.13 32.89
CA PHE A 70 -11.35 -34.06 31.91
C PHE A 70 -11.46 -33.51 30.46
N PHE A 71 -11.18 -32.22 30.23
CA PHE A 71 -11.19 -31.57 28.91
C PHE A 71 -10.23 -30.38 28.87
N THR A 72 -9.24 -30.35 27.99
CA THR A 72 -8.50 -29.10 27.75
C THR A 72 -9.37 -28.19 26.88
N VAL A 73 -10.06 -27.22 27.48
CA VAL A 73 -10.61 -26.09 26.71
C VAL A 73 -9.49 -25.07 26.57
N ALA A 74 -8.79 -25.13 25.44
CA ALA A 74 -7.71 -24.19 25.19
C ALA A 74 -8.34 -22.84 24.82
N ILE A 75 -8.09 -21.79 25.64
CA ILE A 75 -8.28 -20.39 25.21
C ILE A 75 -7.59 -20.17 23.85
N GLY A 76 -6.47 -20.87 23.64
CA GLY A 76 -5.77 -21.03 22.36
C GLY A 76 -6.71 -21.25 21.18
N GLU A 77 -7.51 -22.31 21.19
CA GLU A 77 -8.39 -22.70 20.07
C GLU A 77 -9.40 -21.62 19.68
N VAL A 78 -9.82 -20.78 20.64
CA VAL A 78 -10.77 -19.68 20.38
C VAL A 78 -10.08 -18.49 19.73
N LEU A 79 -8.82 -18.25 20.10
CA LEU A 79 -8.01 -17.16 19.58
C LEU A 79 -7.25 -17.52 18.29
N ASP A 80 -7.02 -18.81 18.04
CA ASP A 80 -6.27 -19.34 16.88
C ASP A 80 -6.77 -18.78 15.54
N PRO A 81 -8.08 -18.75 15.23
CA PRO A 81 -8.55 -18.22 13.96
C PRO A 81 -8.18 -16.75 13.76
N VAL A 82 -8.21 -15.95 14.84
CA VAL A 82 -7.85 -14.53 14.79
C VAL A 82 -6.34 -14.37 14.67
N ASN A 83 -5.55 -15.15 15.42
CA ASN A 83 -4.10 -15.17 15.33
C ASN A 83 -3.64 -15.45 13.89
N ASP A 84 -4.20 -16.49 13.26
CA ASP A 84 -3.89 -16.88 11.89
C ASP A 84 -4.24 -15.77 10.88
N LEU A 85 -5.39 -15.09 11.09
CA LEU A 85 -5.78 -13.94 10.27
C LEU A 85 -4.82 -12.76 10.44
N VAL A 86 -4.39 -12.46 11.67
CA VAL A 86 -3.41 -11.39 11.94
C VAL A 86 -2.05 -11.72 11.31
N GLU A 87 -1.65 -12.99 11.32
CA GLU A 87 -0.41 -13.44 10.67
C GLU A 87 -0.48 -13.26 9.14
N GLN A 88 -1.56 -13.73 8.51
CA GLN A 88 -1.79 -13.55 7.07
C GLN A 88 -1.88 -12.08 6.69
N PHE A 89 -2.57 -11.28 7.49
CA PHE A 89 -2.65 -9.83 7.33
C PHE A 89 -1.27 -9.18 7.40
N SER A 90 -0.43 -9.57 8.36
CA SER A 90 0.92 -9.07 8.49
C SER A 90 1.76 -9.33 7.23
N LEU A 91 1.56 -10.47 6.55
CA LEU A 91 2.22 -10.76 5.27
C LEU A 91 1.75 -9.84 4.15
N VAL A 92 0.44 -9.56 4.08
CA VAL A 92 -0.12 -8.59 3.10
C VAL A 92 0.43 -7.19 3.35
N MET A 93 0.51 -6.77 4.61
CA MET A 93 1.07 -5.48 4.99
C MET A 93 2.57 -5.40 4.68
N LEU A 94 3.33 -6.48 4.88
CA LEU A 94 4.73 -6.56 4.47
C LEU A 94 4.87 -6.38 2.96
N ALA A 95 4.07 -7.07 2.15
CA ALA A 95 4.06 -6.90 0.70
C ALA A 95 3.71 -5.46 0.29
N SER A 96 2.75 -4.84 0.96
CA SER A 96 2.33 -3.45 0.75
C SER A 96 3.48 -2.48 1.04
N MET A 97 4.18 -2.65 2.16
CA MET A 97 5.36 -1.84 2.52
C MET A 97 6.50 -2.02 1.51
N VAL A 98 6.76 -3.24 1.04
CA VAL A 98 7.78 -3.49 0.01
C VAL A 98 7.40 -2.81 -1.31
N SER A 99 6.15 -2.92 -1.74
CA SER A 99 5.62 -2.24 -2.94
C SER A 99 5.82 -0.72 -2.85
N LEU A 100 5.40 -0.10 -1.74
CA LEU A 100 5.58 1.32 -1.49
C LEU A 100 7.06 1.72 -1.38
N GLY A 101 7.89 0.87 -0.79
CA GLY A 101 9.35 1.05 -0.73
C GLY A 101 9.99 1.10 -2.13
N ILE A 102 9.58 0.20 -3.02
CA ILE A 102 10.00 0.22 -4.43
C ILE A 102 9.55 1.52 -5.11
N GLN A 103 8.31 1.98 -4.87
CA GLN A 103 7.83 3.24 -5.40
C GLN A 103 8.66 4.44 -4.90
N LYS A 104 9.10 4.45 -3.64
CA LYS A 104 10.01 5.50 -3.12
C LYS A 104 11.36 5.50 -3.82
N ILE A 105 11.95 4.32 -4.05
CA ILE A 105 13.21 4.19 -4.80
C ILE A 105 13.02 4.70 -6.24
N MET A 106 11.95 4.27 -6.90
CA MET A 106 11.63 4.73 -8.25
C MET A 106 11.38 6.24 -8.30
N MET A 107 10.68 6.81 -7.31
CA MET A 107 10.47 8.25 -7.19
C MET A 107 11.81 8.99 -7.15
N ASN A 108 12.71 8.61 -6.24
CA ASN A 108 14.02 9.23 -6.14
C ASN A 108 14.86 9.08 -7.42
N PHE A 109 14.70 7.97 -8.15
CA PHE A 109 15.37 7.77 -9.44
C PHE A 109 14.85 8.73 -10.51
N VAL A 110 13.52 8.83 -10.68
CA VAL A 110 12.91 9.62 -11.77
C VAL A 110 12.90 11.12 -11.50
N THR A 111 12.98 11.53 -10.23
CA THR A 111 13.06 12.95 -9.84
C THR A 111 14.50 13.44 -9.66
N ASN A 112 15.50 12.60 -9.96
CA ASN A 112 16.90 13.00 -9.88
C ASN A 112 17.25 14.02 -10.97
N ASP A 113 18.12 14.98 -10.67
CA ASP A 113 18.57 15.99 -11.63
C ASP A 113 19.22 15.37 -12.87
N ILE A 114 19.98 14.28 -12.71
CA ILE A 114 20.56 13.53 -13.84
C ILE A 114 19.46 13.05 -14.78
N TYR A 115 18.37 12.52 -14.22
CA TYR A 115 17.22 12.07 -14.99
C TYR A 115 16.58 13.24 -15.75
N ASN A 116 16.37 14.37 -15.06
CA ASN A 116 15.80 15.59 -15.67
C ASN A 116 16.67 16.14 -16.80
N TYR A 117 18.00 16.14 -16.65
CA TYR A 117 18.92 16.57 -17.71
C TYR A 117 18.91 15.63 -18.92
N ILE A 118 18.89 14.31 -18.69
CA ILE A 118 18.77 13.32 -19.77
C ILE A 118 17.45 13.51 -20.52
N LEU A 119 16.35 13.67 -19.78
CA LEU A 119 15.02 13.92 -20.37
C LEU A 119 15.01 15.21 -21.18
N PHE A 120 15.54 16.31 -20.63
CA PHE A 120 15.65 17.61 -21.30
C PHE A 120 16.43 17.51 -22.60
N PHE A 121 17.62 16.89 -22.57
CA PHE A 121 18.44 16.67 -23.75
C PHE A 121 17.71 15.82 -24.79
N SER A 122 17.06 14.72 -24.35
CA SER A 122 16.29 13.84 -25.23
C SER A 122 15.19 14.59 -25.97
N VAL A 123 14.45 15.45 -25.26
CA VAL A 123 13.37 16.26 -25.84
C VAL A 123 13.88 17.33 -26.79
N ILE A 124 15.01 17.99 -26.49
CA ILE A 124 15.64 18.96 -27.42
C ILE A 124 16.04 18.28 -28.71
N VAL A 125 16.76 17.15 -28.62
CA VAL A 125 17.22 16.39 -29.80
C VAL A 125 16.02 15.92 -30.62
N LEU A 126 14.97 15.41 -29.97
CA LEU A 126 13.73 15.00 -30.64
C LEU A 126 13.09 16.14 -31.42
N ASN A 127 13.00 17.34 -30.83
CA ASN A 127 12.44 18.50 -31.49
C ASN A 127 13.31 18.99 -32.65
N LEU A 128 14.63 19.09 -32.48
CA LEU A 128 15.55 19.50 -33.55
C LEU A 128 15.49 18.53 -34.75
N TRP A 129 15.48 17.23 -34.48
CA TRP A 129 15.41 16.18 -35.50
C TRP A 129 14.04 16.12 -36.22
N MET A 130 13.00 16.72 -35.64
CA MET A 130 11.70 16.86 -36.29
C MET A 130 11.69 17.95 -37.38
N PHE A 131 12.58 18.95 -37.28
CA PHE A 131 12.71 20.05 -38.24
C PHE A 131 13.84 19.84 -39.26
N TYR A 132 14.96 19.21 -38.85
CA TYR A 132 16.09 18.90 -39.74
C TYR A 132 16.14 17.40 -40.06
N ARG A 133 16.06 17.06 -41.35
CA ARG A 133 16.00 15.66 -41.82
C ARG A 133 17.33 15.23 -42.41
N PHE A 134 17.82 14.07 -42.00
CA PHE A 134 19.03 13.46 -42.55
C PHE A 134 18.70 12.29 -43.47
N SER A 135 19.58 11.95 -44.41
CA SER A 135 19.35 10.84 -45.33
C SER A 135 19.41 9.49 -44.61
N LYS A 136 18.40 8.63 -44.82
CA LYS A 136 18.25 7.28 -44.23
C LYS A 136 18.11 7.21 -42.70
N ASP A 137 17.52 8.23 -42.07
CA ASP A 137 17.42 8.36 -40.61
C ASP A 137 16.20 7.70 -39.94
N GLU A 138 15.29 7.09 -40.71
CA GLU A 138 13.94 6.75 -40.23
C GLU A 138 13.91 5.73 -39.08
N ARG A 139 14.78 4.71 -39.13
CA ARG A 139 14.86 3.68 -38.07
C ARG A 139 15.36 4.28 -36.76
N PHE A 140 16.43 5.07 -36.81
CA PHE A 140 17.03 5.69 -35.63
C PHE A 140 16.09 6.73 -35.01
N ARG A 141 15.43 7.56 -35.83
CA ARG A 141 14.42 8.52 -35.36
C ARG A 141 13.28 7.82 -34.63
N THR A 142 12.78 6.72 -35.18
CA THR A 142 11.67 5.96 -34.56
C THR A 142 12.09 5.34 -33.23
N LEU A 143 13.31 4.80 -33.15
CA LEU A 143 13.84 4.26 -31.91
C LEU A 143 14.03 5.36 -30.85
N PHE A 144 14.61 6.50 -31.23
CA PHE A 144 14.84 7.64 -30.35
C PHE A 144 13.54 8.26 -29.83
N PHE A 145 12.52 8.35 -30.68
CA PHE A 145 11.17 8.76 -30.29
C PHE A 145 10.60 7.82 -29.22
N LYS A 146 10.68 6.50 -29.43
CA LYS A 146 10.21 5.51 -28.46
C LYS A 146 10.92 5.64 -27.11
N ILE A 147 12.26 5.80 -27.13
CA ILE A 147 13.06 6.00 -25.92
C ILE A 147 12.64 7.28 -25.20
N SER A 148 12.49 8.39 -25.93
CA SER A 148 12.06 9.67 -25.35
C SER A 148 10.68 9.57 -24.69
N VAL A 149 9.73 8.89 -25.33
CA VAL A 149 8.40 8.64 -24.75
C VAL A 149 8.48 7.76 -23.51
N ILE A 150 9.34 6.74 -23.49
CA ILE A 150 9.55 5.90 -22.30
C ILE A 150 10.15 6.70 -21.14
N LEU A 151 11.08 7.62 -21.43
CA LEU A 151 11.62 8.52 -20.40
C LEU A 151 10.54 9.45 -19.85
N ILE A 152 9.75 10.08 -20.71
CA ILE A 152 8.61 10.89 -20.27
C ILE A 152 7.63 10.04 -19.44
N PHE A 153 7.33 8.83 -19.90
CA PHE A 153 6.44 7.92 -19.19
C PHE A 153 6.94 7.64 -17.78
N LEU A 154 8.17 7.17 -17.64
CA LEU A 154 8.72 6.80 -16.36
C LEU A 154 8.84 8.02 -15.43
N ARG A 155 9.12 9.22 -15.98
CA ARG A 155 9.18 10.50 -15.25
C ARG A 155 7.92 10.81 -14.44
N PHE A 156 6.76 10.57 -15.04
CA PHE A 156 5.47 10.94 -14.47
C PHE A 156 4.68 9.76 -13.94
N ALA A 157 5.02 8.51 -14.29
CA ALA A 157 4.29 7.33 -13.84
C ALA A 157 4.17 7.27 -12.31
N VAL A 158 5.28 7.42 -11.59
CA VAL A 158 5.29 7.29 -10.13
C VAL A 158 4.64 8.51 -9.43
N PRO A 159 4.94 9.78 -9.79
CA PRO A 159 4.20 10.92 -9.23
C PRO A 159 2.68 10.84 -9.44
N LEU A 160 2.25 10.41 -10.63
CA LEU A 160 0.83 10.28 -10.95
C LEU A 160 0.17 9.15 -10.18
N ILE A 161 0.86 8.03 -9.94
CA ILE A 161 0.31 6.92 -9.16
C ILE A 161 -0.09 7.35 -7.75
N GLY A 162 0.74 8.19 -7.11
CA GLY A 162 0.44 8.73 -5.78
C GLY A 162 -0.85 9.57 -5.79
N LEU A 163 -1.00 10.43 -6.81
CA LEU A 163 -2.19 11.27 -6.97
C LEU A 163 -3.45 10.46 -7.28
N VAL A 164 -3.34 9.47 -8.16
CA VAL A 164 -4.45 8.57 -8.49
C VAL A 164 -4.86 7.75 -7.26
N ASN A 165 -3.89 7.25 -6.49
CA ASN A 165 -4.15 6.55 -5.24
C ASN A 165 -4.87 7.43 -4.23
N GLU A 166 -4.40 8.66 -4.00
CA GLU A 166 -5.03 9.60 -3.07
C GLU A 166 -6.48 9.92 -3.48
N PHE A 167 -6.69 10.17 -4.78
CA PHE A 167 -8.02 10.46 -5.30
C PHE A 167 -8.95 9.25 -5.15
N ALA A 168 -8.49 8.06 -5.53
CA ALA A 168 -9.29 6.84 -5.47
C ALA A 168 -9.58 6.43 -4.02
N TYR A 169 -8.61 6.57 -3.12
CA TYR A 169 -8.79 6.30 -1.70
C TYR A 169 -9.86 7.22 -1.10
N ASN A 170 -9.72 8.53 -1.25
CA ASN A 170 -10.67 9.48 -0.67
C ASN A 170 -12.08 9.39 -1.29
N SER A 171 -12.20 9.00 -2.56
CA SER A 171 -13.48 8.96 -3.26
C SER A 171 -14.25 7.66 -3.09
N PHE A 172 -13.54 6.52 -2.98
CA PHE A 172 -14.17 5.19 -3.04
C PHE A 172 -13.87 4.28 -1.85
N VAL A 173 -12.71 4.44 -1.20
CA VAL A 173 -12.25 3.49 -0.16
C VAL A 173 -12.52 4.03 1.24
N LYS A 174 -12.19 5.30 1.47
CA LYS A 174 -12.19 5.92 2.81
C LYS A 174 -13.55 5.93 3.49
N GLN A 175 -14.64 5.90 2.73
CA GLN A 175 -15.99 5.87 3.29
C GLN A 175 -16.24 4.59 4.10
N ASP A 176 -15.88 3.43 3.54
CA ASP A 176 -16.20 2.12 4.12
C ASP A 176 -14.97 1.46 4.77
N TYR A 177 -13.77 1.85 4.36
CA TYR A 177 -12.50 1.23 4.74
C TYR A 177 -11.47 2.26 5.20
N ASN A 178 -11.85 3.16 6.10
CA ASN A 178 -10.95 4.18 6.64
C ASN A 178 -9.81 3.52 7.43
N ILE A 179 -8.60 3.52 6.85
CA ILE A 179 -7.43 2.84 7.40
C ILE A 179 -7.08 3.33 8.81
N SER A 180 -7.13 4.64 9.05
CA SER A 180 -6.81 5.21 10.36
C SER A 180 -7.79 4.75 11.45
N GLN A 181 -9.10 4.77 11.15
CA GLN A 181 -10.13 4.31 12.10
C GLN A 181 -10.05 2.80 12.34
N LEU A 182 -9.86 2.01 11.28
CA LEU A 182 -9.69 0.57 11.39
C LEU A 182 -8.45 0.20 12.21
N ASN A 183 -7.34 0.93 12.03
CA ASN A 183 -6.13 0.71 12.83
C ASN A 183 -6.36 1.04 14.31
N GLU A 184 -7.08 2.11 14.63
CA GLU A 184 -7.48 2.39 16.01
C GLU A 184 -8.32 1.26 16.60
N SER A 185 -9.24 0.67 15.82
CA SER A 185 -10.00 -0.50 16.25
C SER A 185 -9.12 -1.72 16.52
N ILE A 186 -8.09 -1.97 15.70
CA ILE A 186 -7.08 -3.03 15.95
C ILE A 186 -6.30 -2.75 17.24
N VAL A 187 -5.93 -1.50 17.50
CA VAL A 187 -5.23 -1.11 18.74
C VAL A 187 -6.11 -1.34 19.97
N LYS A 188 -7.42 -1.05 19.87
CA LYS A 188 -8.39 -1.35 20.94
C LYS A 188 -8.53 -2.85 21.20
N VAL A 189 -8.69 -3.66 20.14
CA VAL A 189 -8.71 -5.13 20.26
C VAL A 189 -7.44 -5.63 20.98
N LYS A 190 -6.27 -5.11 20.61
CA LYS A 190 -5.00 -5.43 21.28
C LYS A 190 -5.04 -5.06 22.77
N GLU A 191 -5.65 -3.94 23.14
CA GLU A 191 -5.81 -3.52 24.53
C GLU A 191 -6.79 -4.42 25.31
N ASP A 192 -7.94 -4.74 24.72
CA ASP A 192 -8.95 -5.63 25.32
C ASP A 192 -8.38 -7.03 25.60
N VAL A 193 -7.69 -7.63 24.62
CA VAL A 193 -7.05 -8.95 24.81
C VAL A 193 -5.98 -8.88 25.89
N ASN A 194 -5.17 -7.81 25.91
CA ASN A 194 -4.13 -7.63 26.93
C ASN A 194 -4.72 -7.46 28.34
N GLU A 195 -5.83 -6.74 28.48
CA GLU A 195 -6.54 -6.58 29.75
C GLU A 195 -7.10 -7.92 30.26
N VAL A 196 -7.80 -8.67 29.39
CA VAL A 196 -8.31 -10.01 29.75
C VAL A 196 -7.16 -10.95 30.13
N THR A 197 -6.03 -10.87 29.42
CA THR A 197 -4.83 -11.68 29.70
C THR A 197 -4.22 -11.34 31.05
N LYS A 198 -3.97 -10.05 31.34
CA LYS A 198 -3.43 -9.61 32.63
C LYS A 198 -4.32 -10.00 33.79
N ASN A 199 -5.63 -9.76 33.68
CA ASN A 199 -6.60 -10.13 34.70
C ASN A 199 -6.60 -11.64 34.97
N THR A 200 -6.39 -12.46 33.93
CA THR A 200 -6.32 -13.92 34.05
C THR A 200 -5.02 -14.38 34.73
N ILE A 201 -3.89 -13.76 34.40
CA ILE A 201 -2.59 -14.07 35.03
C ILE A 201 -2.59 -13.63 36.50
N GLU A 202 -3.02 -12.40 36.82
CA GLU A 202 -3.07 -11.87 38.18
C GLU A 202 -4.00 -12.69 39.10
N HIS A 203 -5.16 -13.12 38.57
CA HIS A 203 -6.08 -14.01 39.30
C HIS A 203 -5.45 -15.39 39.58
N LYS A 204 -4.67 -15.93 38.64
CA LYS A 204 -3.95 -17.20 38.80
C LYS A 204 -2.78 -17.09 39.78
N GLU A 205 -2.12 -15.94 39.88
CA GLU A 205 -1.06 -15.73 40.87
C GLU A 205 -1.60 -15.53 42.28
N ASN A 206 -2.63 -14.70 42.45
CA ASN A 206 -3.19 -14.32 43.75
C ASN A 206 -4.17 -15.34 44.37
N SER A 207 -4.62 -16.34 43.61
CA SER A 207 -5.54 -17.37 44.13
C SER A 207 -4.84 -18.33 45.10
N SER A 208 -5.49 -18.60 46.24
CA SER A 208 -5.04 -19.59 47.23
C SER A 208 -5.00 -21.00 46.60
N PHE A 209 -4.09 -21.87 47.05
CA PHE A 209 -3.91 -23.23 46.51
C PHE A 209 -5.21 -24.05 46.44
N PHE A 210 -6.10 -23.91 47.44
CA PHE A 210 -7.41 -24.56 47.44
C PHE A 210 -8.37 -23.97 46.39
N ASN A 211 -8.33 -22.67 46.16
CA ASN A 211 -9.13 -22.01 45.12
C ASN A 211 -8.65 -22.42 43.72
N LYS A 212 -7.35 -22.57 43.50
CA LYS A 212 -6.81 -23.10 42.23
C LYS A 212 -7.35 -24.48 41.90
N VAL A 213 -7.46 -25.34 42.91
CA VAL A 213 -8.03 -26.69 42.74
C VAL A 213 -9.53 -26.62 42.52
N ALA A 214 -10.27 -25.81 43.30
CA ALA A 214 -11.72 -25.66 43.14
C ALA A 214 -12.09 -25.06 41.77
N GLU A 215 -11.36 -24.02 41.33
CA GLU A 215 -11.51 -23.39 40.03
C GLU A 215 -11.30 -24.39 38.91
N LYS A 216 -10.34 -25.34 39.02
CA LYS A 216 -10.16 -26.42 38.03
C LYS A 216 -11.40 -27.29 37.82
N PHE A 217 -12.34 -27.33 38.76
CA PHE A 217 -13.60 -28.08 38.62
C PHE A 217 -14.81 -27.16 38.32
N ASP A 218 -14.63 -25.83 38.31
CA ASP A 218 -15.72 -24.88 38.07
C ASP A 218 -15.88 -24.55 36.58
N SER A 219 -16.71 -25.33 35.89
CA SER A 219 -17.04 -25.09 34.48
C SER A 219 -17.56 -23.67 34.15
N ASN A 220 -18.17 -22.96 35.11
CA ASN A 220 -18.68 -21.61 34.87
C ASN A 220 -17.56 -20.58 34.76
N TYR A 221 -16.47 -20.76 35.53
CA TYR A 221 -15.28 -19.92 35.45
C TYR A 221 -14.64 -19.98 34.06
N TYR A 222 -14.47 -21.19 33.51
CA TYR A 222 -13.89 -21.40 32.18
C TYR A 222 -14.78 -20.84 31.08
N ALA A 223 -16.09 -21.12 31.13
CA ALA A 223 -17.04 -20.60 30.15
C ALA A 223 -17.02 -19.06 30.12
N LYS A 224 -16.93 -18.42 31.29
CA LYS A 224 -16.79 -16.96 31.41
C LYS A 224 -15.49 -16.45 30.81
N LYS A 225 -14.36 -17.12 31.08
CA LYS A 225 -13.05 -16.70 30.54
C LYS A 225 -12.97 -16.84 29.03
N VAL A 226 -13.48 -17.96 28.49
CA VAL A 226 -13.60 -18.16 27.05
C VAL A 226 -14.47 -17.08 26.41
N ASP A 227 -15.59 -16.73 27.03
CA ASP A 227 -16.48 -15.66 26.55
C ASP A 227 -15.82 -14.27 26.62
N GLU A 228 -15.03 -13.97 27.66
CA GLU A 228 -14.25 -12.73 27.77
C GLU A 228 -13.24 -12.60 26.61
N TYR A 229 -12.47 -13.65 26.32
CA TYR A 229 -11.54 -13.64 25.18
C TYR A 229 -12.25 -13.55 23.84
N LYS A 230 -13.34 -14.31 23.66
CA LYS A 230 -14.15 -14.26 22.45
C LYS A 230 -14.68 -12.85 22.20
N LYS A 231 -15.19 -12.18 23.23
CA LYS A 231 -15.66 -10.78 23.14
C LYS A 231 -14.54 -9.81 22.82
N ALA A 232 -13.35 -9.99 23.41
CA ALA A 232 -12.20 -9.13 23.14
C ALA A 232 -11.76 -9.17 21.66
N VAL A 233 -12.02 -10.28 20.95
CA VAL A 233 -11.62 -10.45 19.54
C VAL A 233 -12.79 -10.48 18.54
N ASP A 234 -14.04 -10.31 18.98
CA ASP A 234 -15.24 -10.60 18.16
C ASP A 234 -15.25 -9.86 16.81
N SER A 235 -14.89 -8.57 16.81
CA SER A 235 -14.86 -7.73 15.59
C SER A 235 -13.49 -7.67 14.91
N SER A 236 -12.46 -8.32 15.47
CA SER A 236 -11.08 -8.22 14.97
C SER A 236 -10.96 -8.68 13.51
N SER A 237 -11.65 -9.76 13.15
CA SER A 237 -11.63 -10.34 11.81
C SER A 237 -12.17 -9.36 10.77
N GLU A 238 -13.26 -8.65 11.10
CA GLU A 238 -13.85 -7.64 10.23
C GLU A 238 -12.87 -6.50 9.96
N TYR A 239 -12.24 -5.96 11.02
CA TYR A 239 -11.27 -4.88 10.89
C TYR A 239 -10.03 -5.30 10.09
N ILE A 240 -9.52 -6.52 10.32
CA ILE A 240 -8.37 -7.07 9.61
C ILE A 240 -8.68 -7.22 8.12
N VAL A 241 -9.82 -7.82 7.78
CA VAL A 241 -10.23 -8.01 6.38
C VAL A 241 -10.45 -6.66 5.70
N ALA A 242 -11.08 -5.70 6.37
CA ALA A 242 -11.27 -4.34 5.88
C ALA A 242 -9.93 -3.65 5.57
N LEU A 243 -8.93 -3.80 6.45
CA LEU A 243 -7.58 -3.28 6.21
C LEU A 243 -6.88 -3.97 5.04
N ILE A 244 -7.00 -5.31 4.93
CA ILE A 244 -6.48 -6.06 3.77
C ILE A 244 -7.07 -5.48 2.48
N ILE A 245 -8.38 -5.28 2.42
CA ILE A 245 -9.06 -4.74 1.23
C ILE A 245 -8.50 -3.37 0.88
N ALA A 246 -8.41 -2.45 1.85
CA ALA A 246 -7.89 -1.10 1.62
C ALA A 246 -6.45 -1.11 1.09
N PHE A 247 -5.55 -1.86 1.73
CA PHE A 247 -4.14 -1.89 1.34
C PHE A 247 -3.90 -2.64 0.03
N VAL A 248 -4.59 -3.77 -0.22
CA VAL A 248 -4.51 -4.48 -1.50
C VAL A 248 -4.99 -3.57 -2.63
N PHE A 249 -6.09 -2.85 -2.41
CA PHE A 249 -6.62 -1.91 -3.39
C PHE A 249 -5.60 -0.80 -3.72
N GLN A 250 -5.08 -0.11 -2.70
CA GLN A 250 -4.22 1.06 -2.89
C GLN A 250 -2.78 0.72 -3.32
N THR A 251 -2.22 -0.39 -2.85
CA THR A 251 -0.79 -0.69 -3.04
C THR A 251 -0.48 -1.75 -4.09
N ILE A 252 -1.49 -2.51 -4.51
CA ILE A 252 -1.35 -3.57 -5.52
C ILE A 252 -2.29 -3.32 -6.70
N LEU A 253 -3.61 -3.30 -6.47
CA LEU A 253 -4.60 -3.26 -7.53
C LEU A 253 -4.52 -1.96 -8.36
N LEU A 254 -4.59 -0.80 -7.69
CA LEU A 254 -4.55 0.49 -8.36
C LEU A 254 -3.24 0.70 -9.14
N PRO A 255 -2.05 0.43 -8.56
CA PRO A 255 -0.81 0.52 -9.32
C PRO A 255 -0.77 -0.35 -10.58
N LEU A 256 -1.28 -1.58 -10.51
CA LEU A 256 -1.34 -2.48 -11.65
C LEU A 256 -2.30 -1.99 -12.73
N ILE A 257 -3.49 -1.53 -12.35
CA ILE A 257 -4.47 -0.94 -13.28
C ILE A 257 -3.87 0.31 -13.94
N PHE A 258 -3.22 1.17 -13.16
CA PHE A 258 -2.57 2.36 -13.66
C PHE A 258 -1.49 2.01 -14.69
N LEU A 259 -0.59 1.08 -14.37
CA LEU A 259 0.44 0.60 -15.30
C LEU A 259 -0.17 -0.02 -16.57
N PHE A 260 -1.28 -0.75 -16.44
CA PHE A 260 -1.98 -1.34 -17.59
C PHE A 260 -2.55 -0.27 -18.53
N ILE A 261 -3.27 0.73 -17.98
CA ILE A 261 -3.82 1.86 -18.74
C ILE A 261 -2.69 2.61 -19.44
N LEU A 262 -1.60 2.86 -18.72
CA LEU A 262 -0.48 3.63 -19.25
C LEU A 262 0.31 2.85 -20.31
N TYR A 263 0.48 1.54 -20.15
CA TYR A 263 1.02 0.67 -21.19
C TYR A 263 0.20 0.75 -22.48
N HIS A 264 -1.13 0.71 -22.37
CA HIS A 264 -2.01 0.81 -23.55
C HIS A 264 -1.88 2.18 -24.21
N PHE A 265 -1.80 3.26 -23.43
CA PHE A 265 -1.58 4.61 -23.92
C PHE A 265 -0.27 4.75 -24.70
N VAL A 266 0.85 4.28 -24.14
CA VAL A 266 2.17 4.31 -24.80
C VAL A 266 2.17 3.46 -26.08
N ARG A 267 1.55 2.28 -26.04
CA ARG A 267 1.40 1.42 -27.22
C ARG A 267 0.57 2.09 -28.33
N GLY A 268 -0.49 2.80 -27.95
CA GLY A 268 -1.29 3.61 -28.88
C GLY A 268 -0.45 4.67 -29.58
N ILE A 269 0.37 5.42 -28.83
CA ILE A 269 1.31 6.41 -29.39
C ILE A 269 2.29 5.77 -30.38
N PHE A 270 2.81 4.59 -30.07
CA PHE A 270 3.75 3.89 -30.96
C PHE A 270 3.11 3.33 -32.22
N ASN A 271 1.80 3.08 -32.21
CA ASN A 271 1.07 2.60 -33.37
C ASN A 271 0.57 3.73 -34.29
N LEU A 272 0.45 4.97 -33.81
CA LEU A 272 0.09 6.15 -34.62
C LEU A 272 1.13 6.51 -35.70
N GLY A 273 2.34 5.94 -35.62
CA GLY A 273 3.43 6.15 -36.58
C GLY A 273 3.60 5.04 -37.63
N LYS A 274 2.68 4.06 -37.69
CA LYS A 274 2.55 3.11 -38.80
C LYS A 274 1.42 3.57 -39.72
#